data_AF-A0A543KBL0-F1
#
_entry.id   AF-A0A543KBL0-F1
#
_cell.length_a   1.000
_cell.length_b   1.000
_cell.length_c   1.000
_cell.angle_alpha   90.00
_cell.angle_beta   90.00
_cell.angle_gamma   90.00
#
_symmetry.space_group_name_H-M   'P 1'
#
loop_
_entity.id
_entity.type
_entity.pdbx_description
1 polymer ?
#
loop_
_entity_poly.entity_id
_entity_poly.type
_entity_poly.pdbx_seq_one_letter_code
_entity_poly.pdbx_strand_id
1 'polypeptide(L)'
;MATRFFGLKLAFCAAIASMFQVSAVFADSSGSGFFINSFWVMTNDHVVEDCTRIEVVGFGKAQDVLRDPDSDLAVVRLEQPFRGQVLPFRARAPRLAENLHALGYPLSDVLSASVRVTSGSVSALNAFELDDGLIQISVPIQPGNSGGPVIDDSGHVAGVAVGILNRSAQNVNFAISGAIAQDFLDRRAIGYEVTNQISDQDSLPDVIERAATATVQIKCFGSERPPAPGSAAQGAGDLVISRGRDVIGFDYRFLRDITLSACRGVCENDRRGRAFTFNTRHNACFLKEDGAILVTNADAISGYDRVLAVGMTDTGFIISADMDSPGGDYKRIRQSNFIGCIADCALDWQCKAFAYVRDTKDCWLKDRVGRVERMPGVEFGLK
;
A
#
# COMPACT_ATOMS: atom_id res chain seq x y z
N MET A 1 15.79 45.03 -72.06
CA MET A 1 16.52 44.13 -71.14
C MET A 1 15.60 43.86 -69.96
N ALA A 2 14.93 42.71 -69.92
CA ALA A 2 15.26 41.57 -69.05
C ALA A 2 15.15 41.98 -67.55
N THR A 3 14.40 41.34 -66.65
CA THR A 3 14.09 39.92 -66.56
C THR A 3 13.15 39.67 -65.36
N ARG A 4 12.17 38.77 -65.53
CA ARG A 4 11.84 37.61 -64.66
C ARG A 4 11.13 37.73 -63.28
N PHE A 5 10.24 36.73 -63.14
CA PHE A 5 9.82 35.93 -61.97
C PHE A 5 8.53 36.29 -61.23
N PHE A 6 7.45 35.65 -61.71
CA PHE A 6 6.24 35.31 -60.96
C PHE A 6 6.53 34.12 -60.04
N GLY A 7 6.19 34.23 -58.76
CA GLY A 7 6.37 33.18 -57.76
C GLY A 7 5.70 33.56 -56.45
N LEU A 8 4.36 33.49 -56.44
CA LEU A 8 3.49 33.81 -55.33
C LEU A 8 3.66 32.74 -54.22
N LYS A 9 4.40 33.06 -53.15
CA LYS A 9 4.37 32.28 -51.90
C LYS A 9 3.29 32.86 -50.99
N LEU A 10 2.18 32.14 -50.86
CA LEU A 10 1.24 32.28 -49.75
C LEU A 10 1.99 32.01 -48.44
N ALA A 11 2.05 33.01 -47.58
CA ALA A 11 2.30 32.86 -46.17
C ALA A 11 1.14 33.55 -45.46
N PHE A 12 0.34 32.83 -44.67
CA PHE A 12 -0.20 33.30 -43.38
C PHE A 12 -1.07 32.22 -42.71
N CYS A 13 -1.02 32.22 -41.37
CA CYS A 13 -1.89 31.54 -40.41
C CYS A 13 -1.78 30.02 -40.24
N ALA A 14 -0.80 29.58 -39.45
CA ALA A 14 -1.00 28.45 -38.53
C ALA A 14 -1.17 29.03 -37.12
N ALA A 15 -2.40 28.98 -36.61
CA ALA A 15 -2.74 29.41 -35.26
C ALA A 15 -2.04 28.53 -34.21
N ILE A 16 -1.47 29.17 -33.20
CA ILE A 16 -0.86 28.53 -32.03
C ILE A 16 -1.98 27.89 -31.21
N ALA A 17 -2.18 26.59 -31.37
CA ALA A 17 -2.92 25.79 -30.39
C ALA A 17 -1.97 25.53 -29.20
N SER A 18 -1.97 26.44 -28.22
CA SER A 18 -1.36 26.18 -26.91
C SER A 18 -2.23 25.14 -26.21
N MET A 19 -1.84 23.87 -26.32
CA MET A 19 -2.37 22.81 -25.48
C MET A 19 -1.85 23.02 -24.06
N PHE A 20 -2.72 23.47 -23.15
CA PHE A 20 -2.51 23.27 -21.73
C PHE A 20 -2.46 21.76 -21.48
N GLN A 21 -1.26 21.19 -21.40
CA GLN A 21 -1.07 19.87 -20.83
C GLN A 21 -1.28 19.99 -19.32
N VAL A 22 -2.48 19.68 -18.86
CA VAL A 22 -2.72 19.36 -17.45
C VAL A 22 -1.96 18.08 -17.18
N SER A 23 -0.73 18.20 -16.69
CA SER A 23 0.01 17.07 -16.15
C SER A 23 -0.77 16.60 -14.93
N ALA A 24 -1.36 15.41 -15.00
CA ALA A 24 -1.89 14.75 -13.82
C ALA A 24 -0.71 14.55 -12.85
N VAL A 25 -0.70 15.31 -11.75
CA VAL A 25 0.28 15.13 -10.69
C VAL A 25 -0.16 13.89 -9.92
N PHE A 26 0.45 12.75 -10.23
CA PHE A 26 0.25 11.53 -9.46
C PHE A 26 0.96 11.66 -8.11
N ALA A 27 0.36 11.09 -7.06
CA ALA A 27 1.03 11.00 -5.76
C ALA A 27 2.20 10.02 -5.88
N ASP A 28 3.34 10.36 -5.30
CA ASP A 28 4.54 9.51 -5.32
C ASP A 28 4.41 8.36 -4.32
N SER A 29 3.72 8.59 -3.21
CA SER A 29 3.37 7.59 -2.21
C SER A 29 2.06 7.95 -1.50
N SER A 30 1.49 6.98 -0.79
CA SER A 30 0.30 7.21 0.04
C SER A 30 0.34 6.37 1.32
N GLY A 31 -0.36 6.85 2.34
CA GLY A 31 -0.53 6.18 3.62
C GLY A 31 -1.85 6.58 4.26
N SER A 32 -1.97 6.27 5.55
CA SER A 32 -3.13 6.61 6.37
C SER A 32 -2.76 7.63 7.43
N GLY A 33 -3.78 8.29 7.96
CA GLY A 33 -3.70 9.11 9.15
C GLY A 33 -5.04 9.17 9.87
N PHE A 34 -5.08 9.82 11.02
CA PHE A 34 -6.32 10.03 11.75
C PHE A 34 -6.34 11.35 12.51
N PHE A 35 -7.53 11.91 12.70
CA PHE A 35 -7.74 13.15 13.44
C PHE A 35 -7.51 12.95 14.94
N ILE A 36 -6.57 13.71 15.48
CA ILE A 36 -6.28 13.80 16.93
C ILE A 36 -6.91 15.05 17.58
N ASN A 37 -7.23 16.06 16.77
CA ASN A 37 -8.03 17.23 17.12
C ASN A 37 -8.60 17.84 15.83
N SER A 38 -9.26 19.00 15.91
CA SER A 38 -9.89 19.65 14.75
C SER A 38 -8.92 20.06 13.63
N PHE A 39 -7.62 20.21 13.87
CA PHE A 39 -6.68 20.71 12.87
C PHE A 39 -5.55 19.75 12.52
N TRP A 40 -5.29 18.76 13.37
CA TRP A 40 -4.12 17.90 13.25
C TRP A 40 -4.53 16.46 12.96
N VAL A 41 -3.84 15.89 11.97
CA VAL A 41 -3.92 14.49 11.58
C VAL A 41 -2.58 13.83 11.93
N MET A 42 -2.62 12.76 12.71
CA MET A 42 -1.43 11.94 12.99
C MET A 42 -1.19 10.92 11.88
N THR A 43 0.07 10.62 11.60
CA THR A 43 0.53 9.61 10.64
C THR A 43 1.96 9.17 10.97
N ASN A 44 2.59 8.37 10.11
CA ASN A 44 4.02 8.05 10.24
C ASN A 44 4.92 9.07 9.56
N ASP A 45 6.15 9.19 10.04
CA ASP A 45 7.19 10.01 9.41
C ASP A 45 7.44 9.57 7.98
N HIS A 46 7.60 8.26 7.75
CA HIS A 46 7.90 7.73 6.42
C HIS A 46 6.78 7.91 5.38
N VAL A 47 5.56 8.23 5.82
CA VAL A 47 4.44 8.54 4.93
C VAL A 47 4.55 9.96 4.37
N VAL A 48 5.18 10.87 5.12
CA VAL A 48 5.30 12.30 4.79
C VAL A 48 6.74 12.74 4.54
N GLU A 49 7.70 11.84 4.66
CA GLU A 49 9.10 12.11 4.41
C GLU A 49 9.33 12.51 2.95
N ASP A 50 10.20 13.51 2.77
CA ASP A 50 10.62 14.05 1.47
C ASP A 50 9.51 14.62 0.58
N CYS A 51 8.25 14.62 1.01
CA CYS A 51 7.15 15.21 0.26
C CYS A 51 7.31 16.73 0.11
N THR A 52 7.32 17.23 -1.13
CA THR A 52 7.21 18.67 -1.39
C THR A 52 5.79 19.19 -1.18
N ARG A 53 4.79 18.30 -1.30
CA ARG A 53 3.40 18.61 -1.02
C ARG A 53 2.70 17.39 -0.44
N ILE A 54 1.94 17.62 0.63
CA ILE A 54 1.07 16.60 1.24
C ILE A 54 -0.38 17.03 1.09
N GLU A 55 -1.23 16.07 0.75
CA GLU A 55 -2.67 16.24 0.62
C GLU A 55 -3.39 15.23 1.49
N VAL A 56 -4.33 15.71 2.29
CA VAL A 56 -5.25 14.87 3.07
C VAL A 56 -6.53 14.75 2.24
N VAL A 57 -6.86 13.53 1.81
CA VAL A 57 -7.97 13.31 0.88
C VAL A 57 -9.29 13.76 1.51
N GLY A 58 -10.04 14.60 0.81
CA GLY A 58 -11.28 15.22 1.30
C GLY A 58 -11.08 16.51 2.09
N PHE A 59 -9.84 16.85 2.48
CA PHE A 59 -9.52 18.03 3.30
C PHE A 59 -8.52 19.00 2.63
N GLY A 60 -7.85 18.57 1.57
CA GLY A 60 -6.97 19.40 0.77
C GLY A 60 -5.52 19.39 1.24
N LYS A 61 -4.77 20.42 0.86
CA LYS A 61 -3.32 20.51 1.11
C LYS A 61 -3.04 20.71 2.59
N ALA A 62 -2.04 19.98 3.12
CA ALA A 62 -1.50 20.25 4.44
C ALA A 62 -0.79 21.63 4.48
N GLN A 63 -1.07 22.40 5.51
CA GLN A 63 -0.50 23.73 5.75
C GLN A 63 0.84 23.66 6.48
N ASP A 64 1.01 22.64 7.32
CA ASP A 64 2.21 22.44 8.12
C ASP A 64 2.41 20.95 8.40
N VAL A 65 3.65 20.56 8.69
CA VAL A 65 4.05 19.18 8.99
C VAL A 65 5.09 19.19 10.08
N LEU A 66 4.81 18.52 11.19
CA LEU A 66 5.77 18.29 12.26
C LEU A 66 6.16 16.82 12.26
N ARG A 67 7.45 16.55 12.13
CA ARG A 67 8.03 15.21 11.94
C ARG A 67 8.89 14.82 13.14
N ASP A 68 8.84 13.56 13.55
CA ASP A 68 9.74 12.92 14.50
C ASP A 68 10.29 11.61 13.91
N PRO A 69 11.40 11.70 13.16
CA PRO A 69 12.00 10.54 12.50
C PRO A 69 12.46 9.44 13.47
N ASP A 70 12.78 9.78 14.72
CA ASP A 70 13.29 8.79 15.70
C ASP A 70 12.19 7.80 16.11
N SER A 71 10.95 8.29 16.20
CA SER A 71 9.76 7.48 16.52
C SER A 71 8.93 7.04 15.31
N ASP A 72 9.34 7.43 14.08
CA ASP A 72 8.56 7.28 12.85
C ASP A 72 7.13 7.88 12.95
N LEU A 73 6.99 9.04 13.60
CA LEU A 73 5.73 9.76 13.76
C LEU A 73 5.75 11.11 13.06
N ALA A 74 4.58 11.52 12.56
CA ALA A 74 4.37 12.88 12.09
C ALA A 74 2.92 13.33 12.33
N VAL A 75 2.73 14.64 12.34
CA VAL A 75 1.41 15.26 12.30
C VAL A 75 1.36 16.29 11.18
N VAL A 76 0.24 16.30 10.47
CA VAL A 76 -0.03 17.25 9.38
C VAL A 76 -1.18 18.17 9.78
N ARG A 77 -1.03 19.46 9.52
CA ARG A 77 -2.02 20.48 9.87
C ARG A 77 -2.91 20.80 8.68
N LEU A 78 -4.22 20.85 8.92
CA LEU A 78 -5.19 21.32 7.95
C LEU A 78 -5.43 22.83 8.07
N GLU A 79 -5.87 23.44 6.97
CA GLU A 79 -6.32 24.83 6.94
C GLU A 79 -7.69 25.00 7.62
N GLN A 80 -8.62 24.10 7.31
CA GLN A 80 -9.99 24.14 7.80
C GLN A 80 -10.18 23.13 8.94
N PRO A 81 -10.96 23.47 9.98
CA PRO A 81 -11.19 22.55 11.09
C PRO A 81 -12.06 21.38 10.65
N PHE A 82 -11.63 20.17 10.99
CA PHE A 82 -12.46 19.00 11.07
C PHE A 82 -13.52 19.18 12.16
N ARG A 83 -14.78 18.93 11.80
CA ARG A 83 -15.96 19.07 12.67
C ARG A 83 -16.55 17.74 13.12
N GLY A 84 -15.93 16.62 12.75
CA GLY A 84 -16.34 15.29 13.19
C GLY A 84 -15.77 14.95 14.56
N GLN A 85 -16.08 13.73 15.02
CA GLN A 85 -15.52 13.18 16.24
C GLN A 85 -14.08 12.74 15.99
N VAL A 86 -13.16 13.14 16.87
CA VAL A 86 -11.74 12.75 16.81
C VAL A 86 -11.52 11.45 17.56
N LEU A 87 -10.35 10.82 17.35
CA LEU A 87 -10.01 9.60 18.08
C LEU A 87 -9.23 9.94 19.36
N PRO A 88 -9.78 9.67 20.55
CA PRO A 88 -9.04 9.85 21.78
C PRO A 88 -8.02 8.73 21.96
N PHE A 89 -6.88 9.03 22.57
CA PHE A 89 -5.94 8.03 23.04
C PHE A 89 -6.48 7.35 24.30
N ARG A 90 -6.12 6.09 24.49
CA ARG A 90 -6.35 5.42 25.78
C ARG A 90 -5.31 5.86 26.80
N ALA A 91 -5.74 6.04 28.05
CA ALA A 91 -4.83 6.47 29.11
C ALA A 91 -3.98 5.33 29.71
N ARG A 92 -4.26 4.07 29.36
CA ARG A 92 -3.51 2.89 29.85
C ARG A 92 -2.94 2.10 28.69
N ALA A 93 -1.77 1.50 28.90
CA ALA A 93 -1.14 0.61 27.92
C ALA A 93 -1.98 -0.66 27.66
N PRO A 94 -1.84 -1.29 26.48
CA PRO A 94 -2.64 -2.48 26.15
C PRO A 94 -2.20 -3.66 27.01
N ARG A 95 -3.05 -4.66 27.12
CA ARG A 95 -2.69 -5.93 27.75
C ARG A 95 -2.50 -7.00 26.68
N LEU A 96 -1.69 -8.00 26.99
CA LEU A 96 -1.55 -9.18 26.14
C LEU A 96 -2.93 -9.80 25.86
N ALA A 97 -3.14 -10.24 24.62
CA ALA A 97 -4.39 -10.78 24.10
C ALA A 97 -5.59 -9.80 24.11
N GLU A 98 -5.40 -8.50 24.38
CA GLU A 98 -6.44 -7.49 24.16
C GLU A 98 -6.69 -7.33 22.66
N ASN A 99 -7.96 -7.23 22.26
CA ASN A 99 -8.35 -7.05 20.86
C ASN A 99 -7.93 -5.66 20.38
N LEU A 100 -7.45 -5.61 19.14
CA LEU A 100 -7.09 -4.38 18.47
C LEU A 100 -7.57 -4.40 17.01
N HIS A 101 -7.85 -3.22 16.49
CA HIS A 101 -8.33 -3.00 15.13
C HIS A 101 -7.51 -1.90 14.46
N ALA A 102 -6.89 -2.21 13.32
CA ALA A 102 -6.20 -1.20 12.51
C ALA A 102 -7.13 -0.68 11.42
N LEU A 103 -7.18 0.64 11.28
CA LEU A 103 -7.93 1.31 10.22
C LEU A 103 -6.97 2.00 9.26
N GLY A 104 -7.25 1.93 7.97
CA GLY A 104 -6.42 2.60 6.98
C GLY A 104 -6.93 2.49 5.56
N TYR A 105 -6.15 3.02 4.63
CA TYR A 105 -6.41 3.07 3.20
C TYR A 105 -5.38 2.26 2.43
N PRO A 106 -5.45 0.92 2.49
CA PRO A 106 -4.53 0.09 1.73
C PRO A 106 -4.84 0.24 0.24
N LEU A 107 -3.81 0.55 -0.55
CA LEU A 107 -3.82 0.55 -2.03
C LEU A 107 -4.90 1.46 -2.65
N SER A 108 -5.05 2.67 -2.13
CA SER A 108 -6.07 3.68 -2.46
C SER A 108 -6.16 4.17 -3.91
N ASP A 109 -5.14 3.96 -4.75
CA ASP A 109 -5.20 4.34 -6.16
C ASP A 109 -5.82 3.22 -7.05
N VAL A 110 -6.13 2.06 -6.46
CA VAL A 110 -6.71 0.86 -7.14
C VAL A 110 -7.95 0.33 -6.42
N LEU A 111 -8.04 0.53 -5.11
CA LEU A 111 -9.15 0.08 -4.26
C LEU A 111 -10.09 1.26 -3.98
N SER A 112 -11.38 0.97 -3.78
CA SER A 112 -12.38 1.99 -3.43
C SER A 112 -11.86 2.94 -2.36
N ALA A 113 -12.22 4.23 -2.44
CA ALA A 113 -11.84 5.30 -1.52
C ALA A 113 -12.44 5.12 -0.09
N SER A 114 -12.59 3.88 0.36
CA SER A 114 -13.18 3.45 1.61
C SER A 114 -12.08 2.91 2.52
N VAL A 115 -12.11 3.35 3.77
CA VAL A 115 -11.29 2.79 4.85
C VAL A 115 -11.48 1.28 4.96
N ARG A 116 -10.40 0.57 5.26
CA ARG A 116 -10.39 -0.86 5.59
C ARG A 116 -10.03 -1.06 7.04
N VAL A 117 -10.51 -2.17 7.57
CA VAL A 117 -10.37 -2.56 8.96
C VAL A 117 -9.79 -3.96 9.01
N THR A 118 -8.70 -4.13 9.74
CA THR A 118 -8.15 -5.45 10.09
C THR A 118 -8.16 -5.62 11.59
N SER A 119 -8.37 -6.85 12.07
CA SER A 119 -8.54 -7.14 13.49
C SER A 119 -7.58 -8.24 13.93
N GLY A 120 -7.19 -8.19 15.19
CA GLY A 120 -6.25 -9.10 15.82
C GLY A 120 -6.13 -8.78 17.29
N SER A 121 -4.99 -9.14 17.90
CA SER A 121 -4.75 -8.92 19.32
C SER A 121 -3.31 -8.51 19.58
N VAL A 122 -3.05 -8.07 20.81
CA VAL A 122 -1.70 -7.77 21.30
C VAL A 122 -0.93 -9.08 21.52
N SER A 123 0.16 -9.24 20.78
CA SER A 123 1.05 -10.40 20.87
C SER A 123 2.19 -10.18 21.88
N ALA A 124 2.73 -8.97 21.95
CA ALA A 124 3.76 -8.58 22.92
C ALA A 124 3.72 -7.06 23.16
N LEU A 125 4.05 -6.61 24.37
CA LEU A 125 4.04 -5.18 24.72
C LEU A 125 5.34 -4.45 24.41
N ASN A 126 6.46 -5.18 24.37
CA ASN A 126 7.77 -4.69 23.98
C ASN A 126 8.30 -5.64 22.91
N ALA A 127 8.34 -5.17 21.66
CA ALA A 127 8.79 -5.97 20.52
C ALA A 127 10.24 -6.45 20.65
N PHE A 128 11.09 -5.68 21.34
CA PHE A 128 12.51 -5.95 21.54
C PHE A 128 12.93 -5.61 22.98
N GLU A 129 13.98 -6.25 23.50
CA GLU A 129 14.51 -6.01 24.86
C GLU A 129 14.99 -4.56 25.10
N LEU A 130 15.10 -3.75 24.05
CA LEU A 130 15.65 -2.38 24.06
C LEU A 130 14.74 -1.34 23.36
N ASP A 131 13.53 -1.71 22.94
CA ASP A 131 12.61 -0.80 22.23
C ASP A 131 11.25 -0.76 22.94
N ASP A 132 11.09 0.25 23.80
CA ASP A 132 9.90 0.51 24.62
C ASP A 132 8.78 1.21 23.83
N GLY A 133 9.02 1.50 22.54
CA GLY A 133 8.10 2.24 21.70
C GLY A 133 7.13 1.42 20.87
N LEU A 134 7.37 0.11 20.69
CA LEU A 134 6.61 -0.74 19.77
C LEU A 134 5.79 -1.83 20.46
N ILE A 135 4.52 -1.93 20.10
CA ILE A 135 3.62 -3.01 20.47
C ILE A 135 3.59 -4.02 19.33
N GLN A 136 3.85 -5.30 19.63
CA GLN A 136 3.66 -6.37 18.67
C GLN A 136 2.20 -6.80 18.65
N ILE A 137 1.62 -6.89 17.46
CA ILE A 137 0.21 -7.21 17.24
C ILE A 137 0.06 -8.32 16.20
N SER A 138 -1.00 -9.12 16.34
CA SER A 138 -1.43 -10.09 15.33
C SER A 138 -2.34 -9.48 14.27
N VAL A 139 -2.66 -8.18 14.38
CA VAL A 139 -3.48 -7.43 13.43
C VAL A 139 -2.75 -7.36 12.09
N PRO A 140 -3.33 -7.88 10.98
CA PRO A 140 -2.67 -7.79 9.68
C PRO A 140 -2.48 -6.33 9.23
N ILE A 141 -1.22 -5.93 9.00
CA ILE A 141 -0.89 -4.60 8.47
C ILE A 141 -0.34 -4.76 7.04
N GLN A 142 -0.87 -3.95 6.12
CA GLN A 142 -0.45 -3.92 4.72
C GLN A 142 0.03 -2.52 4.33
N PRO A 143 0.81 -2.38 3.26
CA PRO A 143 1.13 -1.06 2.69
C PRO A 143 -0.13 -0.22 2.48
N GLY A 144 -0.07 1.04 2.93
CA GLY A 144 -1.20 1.97 2.96
C GLY A 144 -1.94 2.03 4.29
N ASN A 145 -1.83 1.03 5.17
CA ASN A 145 -2.30 1.14 6.57
C ASN A 145 -1.33 1.93 7.46
N SER A 146 -0.05 2.06 7.07
CA SER A 146 0.94 2.86 7.79
C SER A 146 0.41 4.26 8.13
N GLY A 147 0.56 4.66 9.38
CA GLY A 147 0.10 5.94 9.91
C GLY A 147 -1.37 5.95 10.35
N GLY A 148 -2.12 4.89 10.03
CA GLY A 148 -3.51 4.72 10.49
C GLY A 148 -3.59 4.35 11.97
N PRO A 149 -4.75 4.57 12.61
CA PRO A 149 -4.93 4.28 14.02
C PRO A 149 -5.08 2.77 14.25
N VAL A 150 -4.50 2.30 15.35
CA VAL A 150 -4.79 1.00 15.95
C VAL A 150 -5.61 1.24 17.20
N ILE A 151 -6.88 0.83 17.21
CA ILE A 151 -7.86 1.11 18.27
C ILE A 151 -8.26 -0.15 19.05
N ASP A 152 -8.69 0.04 20.30
CA ASP A 152 -9.35 -0.99 21.10
C ASP A 152 -10.85 -1.13 20.76
N ASP A 153 -11.53 -2.08 21.41
CA ASP A 153 -12.97 -2.34 21.24
C ASP A 153 -13.87 -1.13 21.58
N SER A 154 -13.33 -0.11 22.27
CA SER A 154 -14.03 1.15 22.61
C SER A 154 -13.70 2.30 21.66
N GLY A 155 -12.82 2.10 20.69
CA GLY A 155 -12.43 3.13 19.72
C GLY A 155 -11.33 4.05 20.20
N HIS A 156 -10.62 3.70 21.27
CA HIS A 156 -9.49 4.49 21.75
C HIS A 156 -8.20 4.05 21.08
N VAL A 157 -7.36 5.02 20.70
CA VAL A 157 -6.08 4.77 20.02
C VAL A 157 -5.10 4.11 20.98
N ALA A 158 -4.78 2.85 20.70
CA ALA A 158 -3.73 2.07 21.36
C ALA A 158 -2.36 2.25 20.72
N GLY A 159 -2.31 2.64 19.44
CA GLY A 159 -1.08 2.92 18.72
C GLY A 159 -1.30 3.37 17.29
N VAL A 160 -0.19 3.55 16.56
CA VAL A 160 -0.14 3.94 15.15
C VAL A 160 0.46 2.79 14.34
N ALA A 161 -0.25 2.33 13.32
CA ALA A 161 0.16 1.17 12.52
C ALA A 161 1.46 1.45 11.73
N VAL A 162 2.40 0.50 11.71
CA VAL A 162 3.66 0.60 10.95
C VAL A 162 3.76 -0.52 9.91
N GLY A 163 3.82 -0.17 8.63
CA GLY A 163 3.73 -1.14 7.53
C GLY A 163 5.02 -1.86 7.11
N ILE A 164 6.15 -1.71 7.82
CA ILE A 164 7.47 -2.08 7.24
C ILE A 164 8.43 -2.83 8.19
N LEU A 165 8.15 -3.00 9.49
CA LEU A 165 9.10 -3.73 10.35
C LEU A 165 8.94 -5.27 10.23
N ASN A 166 9.87 -5.90 9.51
CA ASN A 166 10.17 -7.34 9.44
C ASN A 166 9.21 -8.29 8.69
N ARG A 167 9.54 -8.57 7.41
CA ARG A 167 8.88 -9.57 6.55
C ARG A 167 9.38 -11.02 6.74
N SER A 168 10.34 -11.25 7.64
CA SER A 168 10.92 -12.58 7.87
C SER A 168 10.12 -13.44 8.87
N ALA A 169 9.15 -12.86 9.56
CA ALA A 169 8.28 -13.56 10.50
C ALA A 169 6.81 -13.40 10.08
N GLN A 170 6.23 -14.47 9.56
CA GLN A 170 4.78 -14.55 9.29
C GLN A 170 4.02 -14.22 10.59
N ASN A 171 3.01 -13.34 10.52
CA ASN A 171 2.17 -12.89 11.65
C ASN A 171 2.84 -12.02 12.73
N VAL A 172 3.95 -11.35 12.41
CA VAL A 172 4.53 -10.34 13.31
C VAL A 172 4.29 -8.96 12.69
N ASN A 173 3.36 -8.21 13.27
CA ASN A 173 3.09 -6.82 12.91
C ASN A 173 3.34 -5.92 14.11
N PHE A 174 3.55 -4.63 13.87
CA PHE A 174 3.86 -3.67 14.91
C PHE A 174 3.00 -2.42 14.82
N ALA A 175 2.81 -1.79 15.97
CA ALA A 175 2.29 -0.44 16.10
C ALA A 175 3.19 0.37 17.03
N ILE A 176 3.44 1.63 16.67
CA ILE A 176 4.03 2.60 17.60
C ILE A 176 3.03 2.81 18.72
N SER A 177 3.47 2.67 19.97
CA SER A 177 2.59 2.71 21.12
C SER A 177 1.92 4.08 21.24
N GLY A 178 0.68 4.08 21.72
CA GLY A 178 -0.04 5.31 22.01
C GLY A 178 0.70 6.20 23.02
N ALA A 179 1.58 5.64 23.86
CA ALA A 179 2.39 6.43 24.79
C ALA A 179 3.48 7.24 24.07
N ILE A 180 4.18 6.64 23.09
CA ILE A 180 5.15 7.37 22.25
C ILE A 180 4.44 8.44 21.42
N ALA A 181 3.27 8.12 20.87
CA ALA A 181 2.45 9.10 20.15
C ALA A 181 2.06 10.30 21.03
N GLN A 182 1.65 10.06 22.27
CA GLN A 182 1.31 11.11 23.24
C GLN A 182 2.52 11.97 23.62
N ASP A 183 3.68 11.36 23.91
CA ASP A 183 4.93 12.08 24.22
C ASP A 183 5.36 12.98 23.04
N PHE A 184 5.26 12.49 21.81
CA PHE A 184 5.50 13.31 20.62
C PHE A 184 4.57 14.53 20.56
N LEU A 185 3.26 14.36 20.82
CA LEU A 185 2.29 15.45 20.81
C LEU A 185 2.54 16.47 21.94
N ASP A 186 2.88 15.99 23.14
CA ASP A 186 3.21 16.84 24.29
C ASP A 186 4.43 17.72 24.01
N ARG A 187 5.50 17.14 23.44
CA ARG A 187 6.72 17.88 23.04
C ARG A 187 6.46 18.94 21.98
N ARG A 188 5.42 18.77 21.16
CA ARG A 188 4.97 19.74 20.14
C ARG A 188 3.87 20.68 20.63
N ALA A 189 3.44 20.55 21.88
CA ALA A 189 2.34 21.31 22.47
C ALA A 189 1.03 21.22 21.65
N ILE A 190 0.74 20.04 21.09
CA ILE A 190 -0.49 19.77 20.35
C ILE A 190 -1.50 19.12 21.30
N GLY A 191 -2.69 19.73 21.42
CA GLY A 191 -3.76 19.16 22.23
C GLY A 191 -4.37 17.90 21.59
N TYR A 192 -4.68 16.90 22.41
CA TYR A 192 -5.37 15.67 22.03
C TYR A 192 -6.27 15.22 23.17
N GLU A 193 -7.17 14.28 22.90
CA GLU A 193 -8.06 13.71 23.90
C GLU A 193 -7.49 12.41 24.46
N VAL A 194 -7.64 12.21 25.77
CA VAL A 194 -7.29 10.95 26.47
C VAL A 194 -8.48 10.48 27.27
N THR A 195 -8.78 9.18 27.20
CA THR A 195 -9.89 8.59 27.94
C THR A 195 -9.54 7.23 28.52
N ASN A 196 -10.27 6.87 29.58
CA ASN A 196 -10.29 5.54 30.19
C ASN A 196 -11.71 4.94 30.19
N GLN A 197 -12.67 5.64 29.60
CA GLN A 197 -14.07 5.24 29.61
C GLN A 197 -14.28 4.09 28.64
N ILE A 198 -14.56 2.90 29.15
CA ILE A 198 -14.95 1.77 28.31
C ILE A 198 -16.43 1.99 27.95
N SER A 199 -16.74 2.12 26.66
CA SER A 199 -18.13 2.22 26.18
C SER A 199 -18.68 0.82 26.01
N ASP A 200 -19.46 0.35 26.98
CA ASP A 200 -20.16 -0.96 26.89
C ASP A 200 -21.49 -0.86 26.12
N GLN A 201 -21.87 0.33 25.65
CA GLN A 201 -23.18 0.57 25.01
C GLN A 201 -23.13 0.48 23.49
N ASP A 202 -21.98 0.73 22.87
CA ASP A 202 -21.83 0.71 21.42
C ASP A 202 -21.45 -0.68 20.93
N SER A 203 -22.02 -1.09 19.80
CA SER A 203 -21.54 -2.31 19.14
C SER A 203 -20.18 -2.03 18.47
N LEU A 204 -19.31 -3.06 18.39
CA LEU A 204 -18.03 -2.92 17.70
C LEU A 204 -18.17 -2.35 16.27
N PRO A 205 -19.15 -2.77 15.43
CA PRO A 205 -19.40 -2.12 14.15
C PRO A 205 -19.61 -0.61 14.25
N ASP A 206 -20.40 -0.13 15.22
CA ASP A 206 -20.65 1.31 15.39
C ASP A 206 -19.38 2.06 15.82
N VAL A 207 -18.57 1.45 16.68
CA VAL A 207 -17.25 1.97 17.08
C VAL A 207 -16.34 2.11 15.87
N ILE A 208 -16.27 1.08 15.04
CA ILE A 208 -15.45 1.05 13.83
C ILE A 208 -15.95 2.07 12.80
N GLU A 209 -17.26 2.18 12.58
CA GLU A 209 -17.85 3.17 11.66
C GLU A 209 -17.55 4.60 12.10
N ARG A 210 -17.60 4.90 13.41
CA ARG A 210 -17.18 6.21 13.92
C ARG A 210 -15.69 6.45 13.71
N ALA A 211 -14.84 5.48 14.06
CA ALA A 211 -13.40 5.61 13.89
C ALA A 211 -12.98 5.78 12.43
N ALA A 212 -13.70 5.13 11.52
CA ALA A 212 -13.57 5.29 10.08
C ALA A 212 -13.78 6.74 9.62
N THR A 213 -14.71 7.50 10.23
CA THR A 213 -14.92 8.92 9.87
C THR A 213 -13.76 9.84 10.25
N ALA A 214 -12.98 9.42 11.25
CA ALA A 214 -11.81 10.14 11.74
C ALA A 214 -10.50 9.68 11.08
N THR A 215 -10.55 8.60 10.29
CA THR A 215 -9.39 8.05 9.57
C THR A 215 -9.38 8.62 8.16
N VAL A 216 -8.21 9.04 7.68
CA VAL A 216 -8.04 9.71 6.39
C VAL A 216 -6.90 9.10 5.60
N GLN A 217 -6.97 9.27 4.29
CA GLN A 217 -5.86 8.97 3.40
C GLN A 217 -4.92 10.18 3.29
N ILE A 218 -3.63 9.93 3.34
CA ILE A 218 -2.57 10.91 3.09
C ILE A 218 -1.89 10.59 1.76
N LYS A 219 -1.75 11.61 0.90
CA LYS A 219 -1.03 11.54 -0.37
C LYS A 219 0.21 12.44 -0.31
N CYS A 220 1.35 11.87 -0.64
CA CYS A 220 2.63 12.54 -0.76
C CYS A 220 2.94 12.86 -2.22
N PHE A 221 3.48 14.04 -2.50
CA PHE A 221 3.85 14.49 -3.84
C PHE A 221 5.22 15.14 -3.87
N GLY A 222 5.90 14.96 -5.00
CA GLY A 222 7.21 15.50 -5.33
C GLY A 222 8.31 15.07 -4.36
N SER A 223 8.29 13.80 -3.92
CA SER A 223 9.37 13.27 -3.10
C SER A 223 10.62 13.03 -3.94
N GLU A 224 11.51 14.02 -4.02
CA GLU A 224 12.91 13.76 -4.41
C GLU A 224 13.61 13.07 -3.25
N ARG A 225 13.29 11.80 -3.00
CA ARG A 225 13.85 11.05 -1.86
C ARG A 225 15.38 10.98 -1.99
N PRO A 226 16.17 11.59 -1.09
CA PRO A 226 17.59 11.28 -0.98
C PRO A 226 17.70 9.84 -0.47
N PRO A 227 18.72 9.09 -0.90
CA PRO A 227 18.68 7.66 -0.71
C PRO A 227 19.01 7.32 0.76
N ALA A 228 18.39 6.25 1.28
CA ALA A 228 18.50 5.85 2.70
C ALA A 228 19.97 5.72 3.14
N PRO A 229 20.34 6.09 4.37
CA PRO A 229 21.73 5.97 4.84
C PRO A 229 22.17 4.50 4.78
N GLY A 230 23.03 4.19 3.81
CA GLY A 230 23.39 2.82 3.43
C GLY A 230 23.45 2.60 1.92
N SER A 231 22.81 3.47 1.13
CA SER A 231 22.97 3.52 -0.32
C SER A 231 24.24 4.31 -0.70
N ALA A 232 25.40 3.78 -0.33
CA ALA A 232 26.52 3.98 -1.24
C ALA A 232 26.03 3.52 -2.61
N ALA A 233 26.28 4.33 -3.64
CA ALA A 233 26.05 3.96 -5.03
C ALA A 233 26.76 2.63 -5.33
N GLN A 234 26.07 1.52 -5.09
CA GLN A 234 26.44 0.22 -5.61
C GLN A 234 25.76 0.18 -6.98
N GLY A 235 26.53 0.57 -7.99
CA GLY A 235 26.09 0.54 -9.37
C GLY A 235 25.54 -0.84 -9.72
N ALA A 236 24.57 -0.85 -10.63
CA ALA A 236 24.14 -2.04 -11.38
C ALA A 236 24.21 -3.34 -10.57
N GLY A 237 23.41 -3.45 -9.51
CA GLY A 237 23.19 -4.74 -8.87
C GLY A 237 22.47 -5.64 -9.88
N ASP A 238 23.08 -6.77 -10.24
CA ASP A 238 22.48 -7.76 -11.15
C ASP A 238 21.09 -8.15 -10.62
N LEU A 239 20.03 -7.71 -11.32
CA LEU A 239 18.68 -8.23 -11.11
C LEU A 239 18.72 -9.76 -11.25
N VAL A 240 18.16 -10.46 -10.28
CA VAL A 240 17.93 -11.90 -10.38
C VAL A 240 16.84 -12.12 -11.42
N ILE A 241 17.22 -12.67 -12.57
CA ILE A 241 16.28 -12.98 -13.63
C ILE A 241 15.71 -14.38 -13.40
N SER A 242 14.38 -14.46 -13.32
CA SER A 242 13.65 -15.71 -13.14
C SER A 242 12.67 -15.92 -14.29
N ARG A 243 12.89 -16.96 -15.09
CA ARG A 243 11.94 -17.36 -16.15
C ARG A 243 10.83 -18.22 -15.56
N GLY A 244 9.62 -18.08 -16.08
CA GLY A 244 8.46 -18.80 -15.58
C GLY A 244 7.97 -18.29 -14.22
N ARG A 245 8.41 -17.10 -13.81
CA ARG A 245 8.15 -16.54 -12.48
C ARG A 245 7.66 -15.12 -12.62
N ASP A 246 6.58 -14.82 -11.91
CA ASP A 246 5.98 -13.51 -11.84
C ASP A 246 6.21 -12.95 -10.43
N VAL A 247 6.79 -11.75 -10.38
CA VAL A 247 6.86 -10.97 -9.15
C VAL A 247 5.51 -10.29 -9.01
N ILE A 248 4.87 -10.50 -7.89
CA ILE A 248 3.63 -9.84 -7.52
C ILE A 248 3.97 -8.70 -6.56
N GLY A 249 3.59 -7.48 -6.95
CA GLY A 249 3.91 -6.24 -6.24
C GLY A 249 3.17 -5.07 -6.87
N PHE A 250 3.53 -3.85 -6.46
CA PHE A 250 2.97 -2.62 -6.98
C PHE A 250 3.62 -2.24 -8.32
N ASP A 251 2.78 -2.19 -9.36
CA ASP A 251 3.18 -1.71 -10.68
C ASP A 251 3.12 -0.19 -10.73
N TYR A 252 4.26 0.47 -10.55
CA TYR A 252 4.31 1.93 -10.69
C TYR A 252 4.30 2.36 -12.16
N ARG A 253 4.69 1.46 -13.07
CA ARG A 253 4.72 1.76 -14.51
C ARG A 253 4.49 0.52 -15.36
N PHE A 254 3.62 0.68 -16.35
CA PHE A 254 3.29 -0.35 -17.32
C PHE A 254 3.68 0.08 -18.74
N LEU A 255 4.38 -0.78 -19.47
CA LEU A 255 4.86 -0.55 -20.83
C LEU A 255 4.34 -1.65 -21.77
N ARG A 256 3.83 -1.25 -22.93
CA ARG A 256 3.38 -2.16 -23.99
C ARG A 256 4.37 -2.17 -25.14
N ASP A 257 4.30 -3.21 -25.97
CA ASP A 257 5.06 -3.35 -27.22
C ASP A 257 6.57 -3.16 -27.02
N ILE A 258 7.09 -3.72 -25.92
CA ILE A 258 8.48 -3.59 -25.49
C ILE A 258 9.17 -4.96 -25.47
N THR A 259 10.49 -4.98 -25.68
CA THR A 259 11.27 -6.22 -25.55
C THR A 259 11.65 -6.46 -24.08
N LEU A 260 11.97 -7.71 -23.73
CA LEU A 260 12.51 -8.04 -22.41
C LEU A 260 13.77 -7.24 -22.07
N SER A 261 14.67 -7.05 -23.04
CA SER A 261 15.92 -6.30 -22.82
C SER A 261 15.66 -4.83 -22.53
N ALA A 262 14.68 -4.22 -23.22
CA ALA A 262 14.28 -2.85 -22.98
C ALA A 262 13.50 -2.73 -21.66
N CYS A 263 12.63 -3.69 -21.32
CA CYS A 263 11.96 -3.75 -20.01
C CYS A 263 12.98 -3.79 -18.85
N ARG A 264 13.96 -4.69 -18.94
CA ARG A 264 15.08 -4.78 -17.99
C ARG A 264 15.87 -3.47 -17.94
N GLY A 265 16.24 -2.93 -19.09
CA GLY A 265 17.00 -1.68 -19.17
C GLY A 265 16.26 -0.49 -18.58
N VAL A 266 14.94 -0.41 -18.74
CA VAL A 266 14.14 0.64 -18.07
C VAL A 266 14.11 0.40 -16.57
N CYS A 267 13.94 -0.83 -16.10
CA CYS A 267 13.98 -1.15 -14.68
C CYS A 267 15.32 -0.79 -14.03
N GLU A 268 16.44 -1.21 -14.63
CA GLU A 268 17.78 -0.99 -14.07
C GLU A 268 18.22 0.48 -14.08
N ASN A 269 17.73 1.28 -15.03
CA ASN A 269 18.09 2.70 -15.15
C ASN A 269 17.09 3.63 -14.46
N ASP A 270 15.95 3.10 -14.00
CA ASP A 270 14.97 3.85 -13.23
C ASP A 270 15.28 3.68 -11.73
N ARG A 271 15.42 4.79 -11.01
CA ARG A 271 15.73 4.76 -9.57
C ARG A 271 14.65 4.07 -8.74
N ARG A 272 13.42 3.99 -9.26
CA ARG A 272 12.30 3.24 -8.64
C ARG A 272 12.30 1.77 -9.04
N GLY A 273 13.01 1.39 -10.10
CA GLY A 273 12.99 0.04 -10.64
C GLY A 273 13.75 -0.94 -9.75
N ARG A 274 13.01 -1.66 -8.90
CA ARG A 274 13.57 -2.71 -8.04
C ARG A 274 13.17 -4.11 -8.49
N ALA A 275 12.03 -4.22 -9.16
CA ALA A 275 11.61 -5.45 -9.82
C ALA A 275 10.84 -5.14 -11.10
N PHE A 276 10.68 -6.16 -11.94
CA PHE A 276 9.79 -6.14 -13.09
C PHE A 276 9.21 -7.53 -13.35
N THR A 277 8.05 -7.56 -13.97
CA THR A 277 7.52 -8.75 -14.66
C THR A 277 7.38 -8.41 -16.14
N PHE A 278 7.94 -9.24 -17.00
CA PHE A 278 7.76 -9.19 -18.44
C PHE A 278 6.85 -10.32 -18.90
N ASN A 279 5.73 -9.97 -19.53
CA ASN A 279 4.81 -10.92 -20.13
C ASN A 279 5.25 -11.26 -21.56
N THR A 280 5.64 -12.51 -21.79
CA THR A 280 6.16 -12.99 -23.08
C THR A 280 5.09 -13.18 -24.14
N ARG A 281 3.83 -13.33 -23.76
CA ARG A 281 2.70 -13.47 -24.70
C ARG A 281 2.28 -12.13 -25.30
N HIS A 282 2.35 -11.06 -24.51
CA HIS A 282 1.83 -9.75 -24.88
C HIS A 282 2.91 -8.67 -25.08
N ASN A 283 4.19 -9.03 -24.97
CA ASN A 283 5.33 -8.09 -25.05
C ASN A 283 5.12 -6.87 -24.13
N ALA A 284 4.73 -7.14 -22.89
CA ALA A 284 4.35 -6.11 -21.93
C ALA A 284 5.21 -6.19 -20.67
N CYS A 285 5.56 -5.04 -20.11
CA CYS A 285 6.45 -4.91 -18.96
C CYS A 285 5.73 -4.19 -17.82
N PHE A 286 5.81 -4.77 -16.63
CA PHE A 286 5.22 -4.26 -15.40
C PHE A 286 6.36 -3.95 -14.43
N LEU A 287 6.75 -2.68 -14.34
CA LEU A 287 7.85 -2.20 -13.50
C LEU A 287 7.36 -1.93 -12.09
N LYS A 288 8.17 -2.35 -11.11
CA LYS A 288 7.81 -2.36 -9.70
C LYS A 288 8.91 -1.78 -8.83
N GLU A 289 8.49 -1.09 -7.79
CA GLU A 289 9.38 -0.55 -6.76
C GLU A 289 9.48 -1.47 -5.54
N ASP A 290 8.65 -2.51 -5.51
CA ASP A 290 8.64 -3.56 -4.52
C ASP A 290 8.42 -4.94 -5.16
N GLY A 291 8.39 -5.96 -4.31
CA GLY A 291 7.87 -7.27 -4.65
C GLY A 291 7.56 -8.01 -3.36
N ALA A 292 6.33 -8.53 -3.26
CA ALA A 292 5.82 -9.14 -2.04
C ALA A 292 5.75 -10.67 -2.18
N ILE A 293 5.33 -11.15 -3.35
CA ILE A 293 5.06 -12.56 -3.59
C ILE A 293 5.72 -12.96 -4.91
N LEU A 294 6.30 -14.15 -4.94
CA LEU A 294 6.67 -14.81 -6.19
C LEU A 294 5.70 -15.94 -6.47
N VAL A 295 5.21 -16.00 -7.71
CA VAL A 295 4.36 -17.08 -8.22
C VAL A 295 4.96 -17.66 -9.50
N THR A 296 4.56 -18.89 -9.83
CA THR A 296 4.92 -19.54 -11.08
C THR A 296 3.93 -19.12 -12.17
N ASN A 297 4.44 -18.59 -13.28
CA ASN A 297 3.65 -18.22 -14.44
C ASN A 297 4.49 -18.44 -15.71
N ALA A 298 4.06 -19.36 -16.58
CA ALA A 298 4.83 -19.76 -17.76
C ALA A 298 5.04 -18.63 -18.78
N ASP A 299 4.16 -17.63 -18.79
CA ASP A 299 4.25 -16.48 -19.69
C ASP A 299 5.01 -15.30 -19.07
N ALA A 300 5.61 -15.49 -17.89
CA ALA A 300 6.32 -14.44 -17.16
C ALA A 300 7.83 -14.66 -17.14
N ILE A 301 8.57 -13.58 -17.36
CA ILE A 301 9.98 -13.47 -17.02
C ILE A 301 10.12 -12.28 -16.08
N SER A 302 10.54 -12.51 -14.86
CA SER A 302 10.76 -11.44 -13.89
C SER A 302 12.25 -11.14 -13.71
N GLY A 303 12.54 -9.92 -13.28
CA GLY A 303 13.83 -9.52 -12.75
C GLY A 303 13.64 -8.73 -11.48
N TYR A 304 14.42 -9.01 -10.43
CA TYR A 304 14.28 -8.32 -9.16
C TYR A 304 15.59 -8.24 -8.41
N ASP A 305 15.76 -7.19 -7.63
CA ASP A 305 16.89 -6.97 -6.75
C ASP A 305 17.07 -8.17 -5.78
N ARG A 306 18.31 -8.63 -5.58
CA ARG A 306 18.63 -9.70 -4.62
C ARG A 306 18.17 -9.35 -3.21
N VAL A 307 18.20 -8.08 -2.83
CA VAL A 307 17.73 -7.63 -1.52
C VAL A 307 16.22 -7.82 -1.40
N LEU A 308 15.46 -7.61 -2.48
CA LEU A 308 14.03 -7.94 -2.50
C LEU A 308 13.80 -9.46 -2.41
N ALA A 309 14.62 -10.26 -3.08
CA ALA A 309 14.47 -11.71 -3.12
C ALA A 309 14.38 -12.36 -1.72
N VAL A 310 15.14 -11.85 -0.76
CA VAL A 310 15.16 -12.34 0.63
C VAL A 310 13.83 -12.10 1.36
N GLY A 311 13.08 -11.07 0.96
CA GLY A 311 11.80 -10.68 1.57
C GLY A 311 10.55 -11.11 0.80
N MET A 312 10.71 -11.76 -0.36
CA MET A 312 9.58 -12.25 -1.15
C MET A 312 9.12 -13.62 -0.67
N THR A 313 7.80 -13.81 -0.53
CA THR A 313 7.23 -15.13 -0.24
C THR A 313 7.02 -15.90 -1.55
N ASP A 314 7.73 -17.02 -1.72
CA ASP A 314 7.40 -17.99 -2.75
C ASP A 314 6.18 -18.81 -2.29
N THR A 315 5.03 -18.54 -2.90
CA THR A 315 3.79 -19.20 -2.49
C THR A 315 3.64 -20.60 -3.09
N GLY A 316 4.49 -20.97 -4.06
CA GLY A 316 4.36 -22.20 -4.84
C GLY A 316 3.23 -22.18 -5.87
N PHE A 317 2.33 -21.18 -5.83
CA PHE A 317 1.19 -21.12 -6.74
C PHE A 317 1.62 -21.06 -8.21
N ILE A 318 0.98 -21.88 -9.03
CA ILE A 318 0.99 -21.81 -10.49
C ILE A 318 -0.23 -21.01 -10.92
N ILE A 319 0.01 -19.83 -11.47
CA ILE A 319 -1.04 -18.93 -11.99
C ILE A 319 -1.29 -19.23 -13.46
N SER A 320 -2.56 -19.41 -13.79
CA SER A 320 -3.04 -19.64 -15.15
C SER A 320 -4.17 -18.66 -15.47
N ALA A 321 -3.91 -17.78 -16.43
CA ALA A 321 -4.90 -16.84 -16.93
C ALA A 321 -5.96 -17.55 -17.80
N ASP A 322 -7.20 -17.10 -17.68
CA ASP A 322 -8.38 -17.62 -18.40
C ASP A 322 -8.62 -19.12 -18.17
N MET A 323 -8.33 -19.60 -16.96
CA MET A 323 -8.55 -20.98 -16.54
C MET A 323 -9.35 -21.00 -15.23
N ASP A 324 -10.03 -22.11 -14.96
CA ASP A 324 -10.61 -22.44 -13.65
C ASP A 324 -10.63 -23.96 -13.47
N SER A 325 -10.79 -24.42 -12.24
CA SER A 325 -11.18 -25.79 -11.94
C SER A 325 -12.56 -25.77 -11.26
N PRO A 326 -13.66 -25.96 -12.00
CA PRO A 326 -15.00 -25.81 -11.45
C PRO A 326 -15.28 -26.77 -10.29
N GLY A 327 -15.88 -26.22 -9.21
CA GLY A 327 -16.22 -26.95 -8.00
C GLY A 327 -15.10 -26.98 -6.96
N GLY A 328 -15.37 -27.63 -5.82
CA GLY A 328 -14.42 -27.64 -4.69
C GLY A 328 -14.34 -26.31 -3.93
N ASP A 329 -15.19 -25.34 -4.28
CA ASP A 329 -15.27 -24.04 -3.61
C ASP A 329 -15.84 -24.18 -2.20
N TYR A 330 -15.10 -23.76 -1.19
CA TYR A 330 -15.54 -23.78 0.20
C TYR A 330 -15.71 -22.37 0.80
N LYS A 331 -15.09 -21.36 0.18
CA LYS A 331 -15.19 -19.96 0.63
C LYS A 331 -15.23 -19.01 -0.56
N ARG A 332 -16.18 -18.08 -0.54
CA ARG A 332 -16.28 -16.97 -1.49
C ARG A 332 -16.01 -15.65 -0.78
N ILE A 333 -15.07 -14.89 -1.30
CA ILE A 333 -14.72 -13.56 -0.82
C ILE A 333 -15.12 -12.56 -1.90
N ARG A 334 -16.14 -11.77 -1.62
CA ARG A 334 -16.65 -10.75 -2.55
C ARG A 334 -15.79 -9.50 -2.49
N GLN A 335 -15.76 -8.74 -3.59
CA GLN A 335 -15.01 -7.48 -3.68
C GLN A 335 -13.53 -7.63 -3.31
N SER A 336 -12.97 -8.81 -3.58
CA SER A 336 -11.55 -9.08 -3.41
C SER A 336 -10.76 -8.47 -4.58
N ASN A 337 -9.46 -8.74 -4.63
CA ASN A 337 -8.63 -8.49 -5.79
C ASN A 337 -7.72 -9.71 -6.01
N PHE A 338 -7.03 -9.77 -7.14
CA PHE A 338 -6.21 -10.93 -7.48
C PHE A 338 -5.15 -11.24 -6.40
N ILE A 339 -4.52 -10.22 -5.82
CA ILE A 339 -3.47 -10.38 -4.81
C ILE A 339 -4.06 -10.80 -3.46
N GLY A 340 -5.19 -10.20 -3.08
CA GLY A 340 -5.97 -10.61 -1.92
C GLY A 340 -6.35 -12.08 -2.01
N CYS A 341 -6.80 -12.52 -3.18
CA CYS A 341 -7.16 -13.92 -3.42
C CYS A 341 -5.98 -14.89 -3.27
N ILE A 342 -4.80 -14.52 -3.79
CA ILE A 342 -3.56 -15.28 -3.56
C ILE A 342 -3.24 -15.35 -2.07
N ALA A 343 -3.27 -14.21 -1.37
CA ALA A 343 -2.91 -14.14 0.04
C ALA A 343 -3.88 -14.93 0.93
N ASP A 344 -5.18 -14.77 0.71
CA ASP A 344 -6.23 -15.50 1.42
C ASP A 344 -6.06 -17.01 1.24
N CYS A 345 -5.74 -17.47 0.02
CA CYS A 345 -5.46 -18.89 -0.23
C CYS A 345 -4.11 -19.35 0.34
N ALA A 346 -3.07 -18.49 0.29
CA ALA A 346 -1.75 -18.83 0.80
C ALA A 346 -1.76 -19.07 2.31
N LEU A 347 -2.54 -18.27 3.05
CA LEU A 347 -2.66 -18.29 4.50
C LEU A 347 -3.68 -19.31 5.01
N ASP A 348 -4.60 -19.76 4.17
CA ASP A 348 -5.59 -20.79 4.52
C ASP A 348 -5.05 -22.19 4.21
N TRP A 349 -4.79 -22.97 5.26
CA TRP A 349 -4.25 -24.32 5.17
C TRP A 349 -5.17 -25.31 4.41
N GLN A 350 -6.47 -25.01 4.32
CA GLN A 350 -7.42 -25.82 3.54
C GLN A 350 -7.36 -25.52 2.05
N CYS A 351 -6.84 -24.33 1.68
CA CYS A 351 -6.84 -23.88 0.31
C CYS A 351 -5.77 -24.60 -0.51
N LYS A 352 -6.21 -25.28 -1.57
CA LYS A 352 -5.36 -25.93 -2.57
C LYS A 352 -5.33 -25.17 -3.88
N ALA A 353 -6.37 -24.40 -4.18
CA ALA A 353 -6.45 -23.55 -5.35
C ALA A 353 -7.39 -22.37 -5.10
N PHE A 354 -7.33 -21.37 -5.96
CA PHE A 354 -8.30 -20.29 -5.98
C PHE A 354 -8.69 -19.93 -7.41
N ALA A 355 -9.86 -19.32 -7.55
CA ALA A 355 -10.30 -18.69 -8.80
C ALA A 355 -10.73 -17.26 -8.53
N TYR A 356 -10.02 -16.31 -9.14
CA TYR A 356 -10.35 -14.90 -9.07
C TYR A 356 -11.05 -14.45 -10.36
N VAL A 357 -12.32 -14.05 -10.24
CA VAL A 357 -13.14 -13.58 -11.37
C VAL A 357 -12.95 -12.08 -11.52
N ARG A 358 -12.35 -11.64 -12.64
CA ARG A 358 -11.96 -10.23 -12.86
C ARG A 358 -13.16 -9.27 -12.85
N ASP A 359 -14.26 -9.67 -13.50
CA ASP A 359 -15.43 -8.81 -13.68
C ASP A 359 -16.22 -8.59 -12.39
N THR A 360 -16.45 -9.65 -11.62
CA THR A 360 -17.21 -9.57 -10.37
C THR A 360 -16.33 -9.29 -9.15
N LYS A 361 -15.00 -9.38 -9.30
CA LYS A 361 -14.02 -9.28 -8.23
C LYS A 361 -14.26 -10.31 -7.12
N ASP A 362 -14.82 -11.46 -7.48
CA ASP A 362 -15.00 -12.56 -6.55
C ASP A 362 -13.74 -13.41 -6.50
N CYS A 363 -13.31 -13.73 -5.29
CA CYS A 363 -12.30 -14.76 -5.05
C CYS A 363 -13.00 -16.01 -4.50
N TRP A 364 -12.76 -17.15 -5.14
CA TRP A 364 -13.28 -18.44 -4.73
C TRP A 364 -12.12 -19.33 -4.28
N LEU A 365 -12.05 -19.65 -3.00
CA LEU A 365 -11.06 -20.57 -2.44
C LEU A 365 -11.55 -22.00 -2.55
N LYS A 366 -10.66 -22.90 -2.95
CA LYS A 366 -10.96 -24.29 -3.29
C LYS A 366 -10.14 -25.26 -2.45
N ASP A 367 -10.80 -26.26 -1.87
CA ASP A 367 -10.18 -27.34 -1.07
C ASP A 367 -9.91 -28.61 -1.88
N ARG A 368 -10.44 -28.65 -3.11
CA ARG A 368 -10.32 -29.72 -4.10
C ARG A 368 -10.14 -29.12 -5.48
N VAL A 369 -9.30 -29.79 -6.27
CA VAL A 369 -8.98 -29.39 -7.63
C VAL A 369 -9.46 -30.51 -8.54
N GLY A 370 -10.39 -30.17 -9.43
CA GLY A 370 -10.90 -31.05 -10.45
C GLY A 370 -10.13 -30.90 -11.76
N ARG A 371 -10.82 -31.13 -12.88
CA ARG A 371 -10.26 -30.84 -14.20
C ARG A 371 -10.12 -29.33 -14.37
N VAL A 372 -8.98 -28.87 -14.87
CA VAL A 372 -8.77 -27.47 -15.21
C VAL A 372 -9.28 -27.22 -16.63
N GLU A 373 -10.14 -26.23 -16.79
CA GLU A 373 -10.81 -25.90 -18.04
C GLU A 373 -10.64 -24.41 -18.36
N ARG A 374 -10.76 -24.06 -19.64
CA ARG A 374 -10.63 -22.68 -20.09
C ARG A 374 -11.86 -21.88 -19.67
N MET A 375 -11.65 -20.84 -18.87
CA MET A 375 -12.69 -19.94 -18.39
C MET A 375 -12.23 -18.49 -18.54
N PRO A 376 -12.55 -17.83 -19.67
CA PRO A 376 -12.15 -16.45 -19.91
C PRO A 376 -12.64 -15.53 -18.79
N GLY A 377 -11.77 -14.62 -18.34
CA GLY A 377 -12.12 -13.70 -17.24
C GLY A 377 -11.71 -14.17 -15.85
N VAL A 378 -11.17 -15.38 -15.73
CA VAL A 378 -10.76 -15.98 -14.45
C VAL A 378 -9.24 -16.12 -14.38
N GLU A 379 -8.66 -15.69 -13.27
CA GLU A 379 -7.28 -16.00 -12.89
C GLU A 379 -7.30 -17.17 -11.91
N PHE A 380 -6.76 -18.31 -12.31
CA PHE A 380 -6.71 -19.51 -11.48
C PHE A 380 -5.32 -19.72 -10.90
N GLY A 381 -5.25 -19.93 -9.59
CA GLY A 381 -4.01 -20.30 -8.90
C GLY A 381 -4.11 -21.69 -8.31
N LEU A 382 -3.11 -22.53 -8.59
CA LEU A 382 -3.00 -23.89 -8.06
C LEU A 382 -1.74 -24.03 -7.20
N LYS A 383 -1.89 -24.48 -5.95
CA LYS A 383 -0.77 -24.63 -5.00
C LYS A 383 0.12 -25.82 -5.31
#